data_AF-A0A532DET3-F1
#
_entry.id   AF-A0A532DET3-F1
#
_cell.length_a   1.000
_cell.length_b   1.000
_cell.length_c   1.000
_cell.angle_alpha   90.00
_cell.angle_beta   90.00
_cell.angle_gamma   90.00
#
_symmetry.space_group_name_H-M   'P 1'
#
loop_
_entity.id
_entity.type
_entity.pdbx_description
1 polymer ?
#
loop_
_entity_poly.entity_id
_entity_poly.type
_entity_poly.pdbx_seq_one_letter_code
_entity_poly.pdbx_strand_id
1 'polypeptide(L)'
;MDKSRPSEHVPFDTGSSGDVLHRPFEARRVELVVTPGEMRKRLDLFLAHRDPALSRSALQRLIEEGRIRLNDRPAKPSQKIKPGDCIVLEIPRPAPLDLKPEPI
;
A
#
# COMPACT_ATOMS: atom_id res chain seq x y z
N MET A 1 -16.51 -24.93 44.85
CA MET A 1 -15.60 -25.78 44.06
C MET A 1 -16.40 -26.40 42.94
N ASP A 2 -15.98 -26.56 41.69
CA ASP A 2 -14.84 -26.14 40.88
C ASP A 2 -15.08 -26.86 39.53
N LYS A 3 -14.67 -26.25 38.42
CA LYS A 3 -14.35 -26.89 37.13
C LYS A 3 -15.47 -27.53 36.28
N SER A 4 -15.84 -26.83 35.20
CA SER A 4 -15.38 -27.15 33.81
C SER A 4 -16.45 -26.91 32.73
N ARG A 5 -16.20 -25.92 31.86
CA ARG A 5 -16.52 -25.96 30.41
C ARG A 5 -15.65 -27.07 29.75
N PRO A 6 -15.87 -27.57 28.50
CA PRO A 6 -16.51 -26.90 27.36
C PRO A 6 -17.31 -27.81 26.38
N SER A 7 -18.01 -27.21 25.42
CA SER A 7 -18.03 -27.64 24.00
C SER A 7 -18.96 -26.69 23.22
N GLU A 8 -18.41 -25.58 22.75
CA GLU A 8 -19.03 -24.81 21.68
C GLU A 8 -18.91 -25.64 20.39
N HIS A 9 -20.00 -26.29 20.03
CA HIS A 9 -20.20 -26.88 18.73
C HIS A 9 -20.52 -25.75 17.75
N VAL A 10 -19.49 -25.21 17.09
CA VAL A 10 -19.68 -24.36 15.91
C VAL A 10 -19.87 -25.27 14.70
N PRO A 11 -21.04 -25.27 14.03
CA PRO A 11 -21.20 -26.04 12.81
C PRO A 11 -20.32 -25.45 11.70
N PHE A 12 -19.64 -26.36 11.00
CA PHE A 12 -18.84 -26.11 9.81
C PHE A 12 -19.81 -25.84 8.64
N ASP A 13 -20.17 -24.58 8.41
CA ASP A 13 -21.02 -24.22 7.28
C ASP A 13 -20.20 -24.29 5.98
N THR A 14 -20.49 -25.32 5.20
CA THR A 14 -20.00 -25.49 3.83
C THR A 14 -21.02 -24.85 2.90
N GLY A 15 -20.79 -23.58 2.56
CA GLY A 15 -21.50 -22.86 1.52
C GLY A 15 -20.54 -22.46 0.40
N SER A 16 -20.29 -23.38 -0.54
CA SER A 16 -19.72 -23.03 -1.84
C SER A 16 -20.81 -22.34 -2.65
N SER A 17 -20.72 -21.02 -2.76
CA SER A 17 -21.45 -20.23 -3.74
C SER A 17 -20.46 -19.28 -4.37
N GLY A 18 -20.28 -19.45 -5.68
CA GLY A 18 -19.26 -18.78 -6.44
C GLY A 18 -19.52 -17.28 -6.55
N ASP A 19 -18.53 -16.51 -6.10
CA ASP A 19 -18.18 -15.26 -6.73
C ASP A 19 -16.69 -15.39 -7.05
N VAL A 20 -16.33 -15.28 -8.31
CA VAL A 20 -14.96 -15.19 -8.81
C VAL A 20 -14.12 -14.39 -7.81
N LEU A 21 -13.03 -14.99 -7.32
CA LEU A 21 -11.96 -14.34 -6.57
C LEU A 21 -11.94 -12.86 -6.92
N HIS A 22 -12.36 -12.01 -5.99
CA HIS A 22 -12.17 -10.57 -6.09
C HIS A 22 -10.68 -10.41 -6.39
N ARG A 23 -10.32 -10.26 -7.67
CA ARG A 23 -9.04 -9.72 -8.09
C ARG A 23 -9.34 -8.25 -8.08
N PRO A 24 -9.23 -7.53 -6.94
CA PRO A 24 -9.18 -6.10 -7.07
C PRO A 24 -7.93 -5.88 -7.92
N PHE A 25 -8.16 -5.40 -9.14
CA PHE A 25 -7.58 -4.13 -9.48
C PHE A 25 -6.05 -4.15 -9.47
N GLU A 26 -5.51 -4.59 -10.61
CA GLU A 26 -4.07 -4.72 -10.85
C GLU A 26 -3.31 -3.47 -10.37
N ALA A 27 -2.48 -3.66 -9.34
CA ALA A 27 -1.56 -2.65 -8.87
C ALA A 27 -0.42 -2.52 -9.88
N ARG A 28 -0.09 -1.28 -10.25
CA ARG A 28 1.09 -0.99 -11.06
C ARG A 28 2.32 -1.03 -10.16
N ARG A 29 3.24 -1.95 -10.45
CA ARG A 29 4.57 -1.97 -9.83
C ARG A 29 5.52 -1.03 -10.56
N VAL A 30 6.24 -0.20 -9.81
CA VAL A 30 7.24 0.73 -10.31
C VAL A 30 8.52 0.55 -9.53
N GLU A 31 9.64 0.41 -10.23
CA GLU A 31 10.97 0.29 -9.63
C GLU A 31 11.82 1.48 -10.04
N LEU A 32 12.46 2.10 -9.05
CA LEU A 32 13.23 3.32 -9.21
C LEU A 32 14.56 3.17 -8.49
N VAL A 33 15.65 3.44 -9.20
CA VAL A 33 16.99 3.52 -8.60
C VAL A 33 17.35 4.99 -8.41
N VAL A 34 17.80 5.35 -7.21
CA VAL A 34 18.24 6.72 -6.92
C VAL A 34 19.57 6.98 -7.61
N THR A 35 19.58 7.90 -8.56
CA THR A 35 20.74 8.18 -9.41
C THR A 35 21.88 8.85 -8.64
N PRO A 36 23.15 8.60 -9.04
CA PRO A 36 24.30 9.37 -8.57
C PRO A 36 24.08 10.86 -8.82
N GLY A 37 24.31 11.71 -7.82
CA GLY A 37 24.07 13.16 -7.90
C GLY A 37 22.76 13.64 -7.27
N GLU A 38 21.84 12.73 -6.91
CA GLU A 38 20.67 13.09 -6.11
C GLU A 38 21.05 13.41 -4.66
N MET A 39 20.68 14.60 -4.19
CA MET A 39 20.86 14.99 -2.79
C MET A 39 20.00 14.10 -1.88
N ARG A 40 20.51 13.81 -0.67
CA ARG A 40 19.74 13.10 0.36
C ARG A 40 18.46 13.88 0.68
N LYS A 41 17.33 13.34 0.29
CA LYS A 41 15.99 13.89 0.54
C LYS A 41 15.09 12.83 1.13
N ARG A 42 13.95 13.26 1.66
CA ARG A 42 12.93 12.32 2.15
C ARG A 42 12.31 11.56 0.97
N LEU A 43 11.98 10.30 1.21
CA LEU A 43 11.40 9.40 0.21
C LEU A 43 10.11 9.97 -0.41
N ASP A 44 9.19 10.47 0.40
CA ASP A 44 7.94 11.08 -0.06
C ASP A 44 8.18 12.28 -0.99
N LEU A 45 9.13 13.15 -0.64
CA LEU A 45 9.51 14.29 -1.49
C LEU A 45 10.18 13.83 -2.80
N PHE A 46 11.01 12.80 -2.75
CA PHE A 46 11.61 12.23 -3.96
C PHE A 46 10.56 11.69 -4.92
N LEU A 47 9.61 10.90 -4.40
CA LEU A 47 8.58 10.25 -5.20
C LEU A 47 7.60 11.26 -5.79
N ALA A 48 7.20 12.28 -5.03
CA ALA A 48 6.34 13.36 -5.52
C ALA A 48 6.98 14.15 -6.69
N HIS A 49 8.31 14.28 -6.74
CA HIS A 49 9.00 14.89 -7.87
C HIS A 49 9.13 13.97 -9.09
N ARG A 50 9.12 12.64 -8.88
CA ARG A 50 9.27 11.66 -9.97
C ARG A 50 7.93 11.31 -10.61
N ASP A 51 6.86 11.30 -9.82
CA ASP A 51 5.51 11.05 -10.31
C ASP A 51 4.54 12.10 -9.73
N PRO A 52 4.26 13.18 -10.48
CA PRO A 52 3.32 14.23 -10.06
C PRO A 52 1.89 13.73 -9.87
N ALA A 53 1.53 12.55 -10.40
CA ALA A 53 0.21 11.96 -10.18
C ALA A 53 0.04 11.41 -8.75
N LEU A 54 1.14 11.17 -8.03
CA LEU A 54 1.13 10.73 -6.65
C LEU A 54 1.22 11.93 -5.70
N SER A 55 0.09 12.26 -5.07
CA SER A 55 0.06 13.25 -4.02
C SER A 55 0.84 12.79 -2.78
N ARG A 56 1.25 13.74 -1.93
CA ARG A 56 1.91 13.43 -0.65
C ARG A 56 1.07 12.54 0.26
N SER A 57 -0.24 12.77 0.33
CA SER A 57 -1.16 11.96 1.14
C SER A 57 -1.32 10.54 0.58
N ALA A 58 -1.34 10.39 -0.75
CA ALA A 58 -1.33 9.07 -1.38
C ALA A 58 -0.03 8.32 -1.05
N LEU A 59 1.12 8.98 -1.18
CA LEU A 59 2.41 8.37 -0.83
C LEU A 59 2.49 7.96 0.64
N GLN A 60 1.99 8.79 1.57
CA GLN A 60 1.94 8.43 2.99
C GLN A 60 1.10 7.17 3.22
N ARG A 61 -0.10 7.10 2.63
CA ARG A 61 -0.95 5.90 2.71
C ARG A 61 -0.26 4.67 2.14
N LEU A 62 0.38 4.77 0.98
CA LEU A 62 1.11 3.64 0.38
C LEU A 62 2.27 3.17 1.26
N ILE A 63 2.94 4.07 1.97
CA ILE A 63 4.01 3.73 2.92
C ILE A 63 3.41 3.02 4.14
N GLU A 64 2.33 3.54 4.71
CA GLU A 64 1.62 2.95 5.86
C GLU A 64 1.04 1.57 5.54
N GLU A 65 0.53 1.37 4.32
CA GLU A 65 0.05 0.09 3.80
C GLU A 65 1.18 -0.88 3.44
N GLY A 66 2.46 -0.48 3.58
CA GLY A 66 3.62 -1.33 3.27
C GLY A 66 3.84 -1.59 1.78
N ARG A 67 3.22 -0.79 0.91
CA ARG A 67 3.29 -0.88 -0.56
C ARG A 67 4.53 -0.18 -1.15
N ILE A 68 5.30 0.51 -0.32
CA ILE A 68 6.57 1.11 -0.72
C ILE A 68 7.72 0.46 0.04
N ARG A 69 8.72 -0.01 -0.70
CA ARG A 69 9.93 -0.63 -0.16
C ARG A 69 11.16 0.15 -0.57
N LEU A 70 12.12 0.28 0.35
CA LEU A 70 13.47 0.78 0.11
C LEU A 70 14.46 -0.35 0.38
N ASN A 71 15.25 -0.74 -0.62
CA ASN A 71 16.21 -1.84 -0.53
C ASN A 71 15.55 -3.10 0.06
N ASP A 72 14.42 -3.50 -0.52
CA ASP A 72 13.59 -4.66 -0.13
C ASP A 72 12.97 -4.62 1.27
N ARG A 73 13.05 -3.49 1.98
CA ARG A 73 12.45 -3.31 3.32
C ARG A 73 11.31 -2.31 3.27
N PRO A 74 10.25 -2.46 4.10
CA PRO A 74 9.19 -1.46 4.21
C PRO A 74 9.77 -0.08 4.49
N ALA A 75 9.40 0.90 3.68
CA ALA A 75 9.85 2.26 3.87
C ALA A 75 9.14 2.95 5.05
N LYS A 76 9.73 4.02 5.57
CA LYS A 76 9.08 4.92 6.53
C LYS A 76 8.80 6.30 5.90
N PRO A 77 7.75 7.03 6.32
CA PRO A 77 7.38 8.32 5.71
C PRO A 77 8.48 9.39 5.75
N SER A 78 9.34 9.33 6.76
CA SER A 78 10.46 10.26 6.97
C SER A 78 11.81 9.65 6.58
N GLN A 79 11.81 8.50 5.91
CA GLN A 79 13.05 7.84 5.52
C GLN A 79 13.79 8.66 4.48
N LYS A 80 15.08 8.91 4.74
CA LYS A 80 15.97 9.59 3.79
C LYS A 80 16.52 8.56 2.80
N ILE A 81 16.50 8.92 1.53
CA ILE A 81 17.09 8.13 0.46
C ILE A 81 18.51 8.62 0.16
N LYS A 82 19.35 7.74 -0.38
CA LYS A 82 20.69 8.04 -0.88
C LYS A 82 20.86 7.48 -2.29
N PRO A 83 21.81 8.02 -3.08
CA PRO A 83 22.20 7.41 -4.34
C PRO A 83 22.52 5.92 -4.20
N GLY A 84 22.05 5.12 -5.15
CA GLY A 84 22.16 3.67 -5.16
C GLY A 84 21.05 2.94 -4.38
N ASP A 85 20.15 3.64 -3.67
CA ASP A 85 18.98 2.98 -3.10
C ASP A 85 18.00 2.54 -4.19
N CYS A 86 17.42 1.35 -4.02
CA CYS A 86 16.35 0.82 -4.84
C CYS A 86 15.01 1.04 -4.16
N ILE A 87 14.07 1.71 -4.85
CA ILE A 87 12.72 1.97 -4.35
C ILE A 87 11.74 1.17 -5.21
N VAL A 88 10.89 0.38 -4.56
CA VAL A 88 9.80 -0.35 -5.22
C VAL A 88 8.48 0.19 -4.70
N LEU A 89 7.58 0.55 -5.61
CA LEU A 89 6.24 1.01 -5.31
C LEU A 89 5.23 0.07 -5.93
N GLU A 90 4.22 -0.32 -5.17
CA GLU A 90 3.05 -1.04 -5.65
C GLU A 90 1.85 -0.12 -5.58
N ILE A 91 1.60 0.60 -6.67
CA ILE A 91 0.56 1.63 -6.75
C ILE A 91 -0.75 0.92 -7.15
N PRO A 92 -1.72 0.76 -6.24
CA PRO A 92 -3.04 0.32 -6.66
C PRO A 92 -3.59 1.35 -7.65
N ARG A 93 -4.39 0.94 -8.65
CA ARG A 93 -5.10 1.95 -9.45
C ARG A 93 -5.88 2.90 -8.49
N PRO A 94 -6.26 4.09 -8.92
CA PRO A 94 -7.25 4.85 -8.17
C PRO A 94 -8.61 4.17 -8.35
N ALA A 95 -9.33 3.89 -7.26
CA ALA A 95 -10.70 3.39 -7.40
C ALA A 95 -11.46 4.52 -8.09
N PRO A 96 -12.36 4.25 -9.05
CA PRO A 96 -13.19 5.30 -9.60
C PRO A 96 -13.84 6.00 -8.41
N LEU A 97 -13.49 7.29 -8.22
CA LEU A 97 -14.14 8.12 -7.24
C LEU A 97 -15.59 8.24 -7.73
N ASP A 98 -16.50 7.54 -7.08
CA ASP A 98 -17.92 7.83 -7.13
C ASP A 98 -18.11 9.22 -6.48
N LEU A 99 -17.73 10.26 -7.23
CA LEU A 99 -18.00 11.65 -6.88
C LEU A 99 -19.50 11.82 -7.03
N LYS A 100 -20.26 11.44 -6.01
CA LYS A 100 -21.61 11.97 -5.86
C LYS A 100 -21.46 13.47 -5.66
N PRO A 101 -21.96 14.31 -6.58
CA PRO A 101 -21.94 15.75 -6.35
C PRO A 101 -22.75 16.04 -5.08
N GLU A 102 -22.16 16.75 -4.13
CA GLU A 102 -22.94 17.36 -3.06
C GLU A 102 -23.85 18.42 -3.70
N PRO A 103 -25.17 18.37 -3.47
CA PRO A 103 -26.06 19.42 -3.93
C PRO A 103 -25.69 20.72 -3.22
N ILE A 104 -25.41 21.76 -4.00
CA ILE A 104 -25.30 23.15 -3.54
C ILE A 104 -26.66 23.73 -3.19
#